data_AF-A0A529AQ88-F1
#
_entry.id   AF-A0A529AQ88-F1
#
_cell.length_a   1.000
_cell.length_b   1.000
_cell.length_c   1.000
_cell.angle_alpha   90.00
_cell.angle_beta   90.00
_cell.angle_gamma   90.00
#
_symmetry.space_group_name_H-M   'P 1'
#
loop_
_entity.id
_entity.type
_entity.pdbx_description
1 polymer ?
#
loop_
_entity_poly.entity_id
_entity_poly.type
_entity_poly.pdbx_seq_one_letter_code
_entity_poly.pdbx_strand_id
1 'polypeptide(L)' 'MAWQEQWQLEGSAAELYERYLVPAITALWAADLVDRAAPQSGERILDVACGTGVVARSAAERMGS' A
#
# COMPACT_ATOMS: atom_id res chain seq x y z
N MET A 1 -7.50 24.18 -18.99
CA MET A 1 -8.38 23.01 -19.20
C MET A 1 -7.95 21.97 -18.18
N ALA A 2 -8.63 21.89 -17.05
CA ALA A 2 -8.40 20.80 -16.11
C ALA A 2 -9.15 19.59 -16.65
N TRP A 3 -8.40 18.64 -17.19
CA TRP A 3 -8.94 17.30 -17.44
C TRP A 3 -9.35 16.77 -16.07
N GLN A 4 -10.65 16.61 -15.82
CA GLN A 4 -11.06 15.74 -14.74
C GLN A 4 -10.59 14.34 -15.14
N GLU A 5 -9.49 13.91 -14.53
CA GLU A 5 -9.00 12.56 -14.70
C GLU A 5 -10.01 11.65 -14.03
N GLN A 6 -10.77 10.92 -14.85
CA GLN A 6 -11.89 10.04 -14.50
C GLN A 6 -11.62 9.01 -13.36
N TRP A 7 -10.39 8.93 -12.88
CA TRP A 7 -9.91 8.00 -11.87
C TRP A 7 -9.45 8.68 -10.57
N GLN A 8 -9.56 10.01 -10.46
CA GLN A 8 -9.13 10.71 -9.26
C GLN A 8 -10.11 10.44 -8.11
N LEU A 9 -9.58 9.93 -7.00
CA LEU A 9 -10.32 9.81 -5.76
C LEU A 9 -10.48 11.18 -5.12
N GLU A 10 -11.69 11.48 -4.62
CA GLU A 10 -12.03 12.73 -3.96
C GLU A 10 -12.58 12.48 -2.54
N GLY A 11 -12.57 13.53 -1.71
CA GLY A 11 -13.13 13.48 -0.36
C GLY A 11 -12.42 12.48 0.54
N SER A 12 -13.20 11.64 1.24
CA SER A 12 -12.71 10.71 2.27
C SER A 12 -12.42 9.29 1.76
N ALA A 13 -12.32 9.10 0.44
CA ALA A 13 -12.20 7.77 -0.14
C ALA A 13 -10.96 7.01 0.35
N ALA A 14 -9.82 7.69 0.48
CA ALA A 14 -8.58 7.07 0.98
C ALA A 14 -8.70 6.67 2.46
N GLU A 15 -9.30 7.51 3.30
CA GLU A 15 -9.53 7.22 4.72
C GLU A 15 -10.52 6.08 4.93
N LEU A 16 -11.59 6.03 4.12
CA LEU A 16 -12.56 4.95 4.16
C LEU A 16 -11.95 3.63 3.66
N TYR A 17 -11.11 3.68 2.63
CA TYR A 17 -10.34 2.54 2.14
C TYR A 17 -9.43 1.98 3.24
N GLU A 18 -8.63 2.85 3.89
CA GLU A 18 -7.75 2.48 5.00
C GLU A 18 -8.55 1.90 6.17
N ARG A 19 -9.69 2.51 6.51
CA ARG A 19 -10.50 2.09 7.66
C ARG A 19 -11.18 0.75 7.46
N TYR A 20 -11.73 0.50 6.27
CA TYR A 20 -12.65 -0.62 6.06
C TYR A 20 -12.06 -1.73 5.19
N LEU A 21 -11.29 -1.39 4.16
CA LEU A 21 -10.82 -2.38 3.19
C LEU A 21 -9.43 -2.94 3.54
N VAL A 22 -8.54 -2.08 4.07
CA VAL A 22 -7.20 -2.51 4.49
C VAL A 22 -7.22 -3.61 5.54
N PRO A 23 -7.87 -3.45 6.71
CA PRO A 23 -7.86 -4.50 7.73
C PRO A 23 -8.63 -5.75 7.30
N ALA A 24 -9.63 -5.63 6.44
CA ALA A 24 -10.48 -6.74 6.04
C ALA A 24 -9.87 -7.60 4.92
N ILE A 25 -9.11 -6.99 4.01
CA ILE A 25 -8.67 -7.64 2.77
C ILE A 25 -7.22 -7.32 2.46
N THR A 26 -6.88 -6.05 2.23
CA THR A 26 -5.61 -5.75 1.53
C THR A 26 -4.38 -5.87 2.42
N ALA A 27 -4.50 -5.80 3.74
CA ALA A 27 -3.40 -6.12 4.66
C ALA A 27 -2.98 -7.59 4.57
N LEU A 28 -3.94 -8.51 4.38
CA LEU A 28 -3.63 -9.93 4.21
C LEU A 28 -2.88 -10.19 2.91
N TRP A 29 -3.26 -9.48 1.84
CA TRP A 29 -2.56 -9.57 0.55
C TRP A 29 -1.21 -8.87 0.58
N ALA A 30 -1.09 -7.74 1.28
CA ALA A 30 0.18 -7.06 1.48
C ALA A 30 1.19 -7.97 2.20
N ALA A 31 0.76 -8.65 3.27
CA ALA A 31 1.59 -9.63 3.98
C ALA A 31 2.02 -10.78 3.07
N ASP A 32 1.09 -11.43 2.36
CA ASP A 32 1.40 -12.52 1.42
C ASP A 32 2.35 -12.07 0.29
N LEU A 33 2.14 -10.86 -0.26
CA LEU A 33 3.01 -10.29 -1.28
C LEU A 33 4.43 -10.06 -0.75
N VAL A 34 4.56 -9.44 0.43
CA VAL A 34 5.85 -9.17 1.06
C VAL A 34 6.58 -10.47 1.40
N ASP A 35 5.87 -11.49 1.87
CA ASP A 35 6.45 -12.79 2.17
C ASP A 35 7.01 -13.48 0.91
N ARG A 36 6.30 -13.38 -0.22
CA ARG A 36 6.77 -13.93 -1.51
C ARG A 36 7.95 -13.14 -2.08
N ALA A 37 7.92 -11.82 -1.95
CA ALA A 37 9.01 -10.96 -2.40
C ALA A 37 10.26 -11.13 -1.54
N ALA A 38 10.08 -11.49 -0.27
CA ALA A 38 11.13 -11.75 0.72
C ALA A 38 12.23 -10.67 0.73
N PRO A 39 11.87 -9.37 0.91
CA PRO A 39 12.86 -8.31 0.94
C PRO A 39 13.81 -8.46 2.12
N GLN A 40 15.08 -8.12 1.90
CA GLN A 40 16.14 -8.26 2.88
C GLN A 40 16.59 -6.91 3.43
N SER A 41 17.11 -6.90 4.66
CA SER A 41 17.69 -5.69 5.25
C SER A 41 18.84 -5.16 4.38
N GLY A 42 18.89 -3.84 4.21
CA GLY A 42 19.87 -3.16 3.35
C GLY A 42 19.48 -3.04 1.88
N GLU A 43 18.41 -3.69 1.44
CA GLU A 43 17.85 -3.48 0.09
C GLU A 43 17.07 -2.17 -0.02
N ARG A 44 16.67 -1.81 -1.24
CA ARG A 44 15.81 -0.66 -1.52
C ARG A 44 14.58 -1.12 -2.29
N ILE A 45 13.40 -0.70 -1.83
CA ILE A 45 12.12 -1.04 -2.43
C ILE A 45 11.46 0.22 -2.97
N LEU A 46 10.78 0.09 -4.12
CA LEU A 46 9.88 1.09 -4.66
C LEU A 46 8.48 0.49 -4.76
N ASP A 47 7.52 1.06 -4.04
CA ASP A 47 6.09 0.74 -4.12
C ASP A 47 5.40 1.76 -5.05
N VAL A 48 5.02 1.32 -6.26
CA VAL A 48 4.41 2.19 -7.28
C VAL A 48 2.89 2.15 -7.14
N ALA A 49 2.27 3.34 -7.15
CA ALA A 49 0.85 3.50 -6.82
C ALA A 49 0.51 2.99 -5.41
N CYS A 50 1.39 3.30 -4.44
CA CYS A 50 1.35 2.82 -3.06
C CYS A 50 0.06 3.12 -2.28
N GLY A 51 -0.81 4.00 -2.80
CA GLY A 51 -2.10 4.32 -2.20
C GLY A 51 -1.93 4.79 -0.75
N THR A 52 -2.66 4.15 0.18
CA THR A 52 -2.56 4.44 1.61
C THR A 52 -1.33 3.83 2.28
N GLY A 53 -0.49 3.10 1.54
CA GLY A 53 0.85 2.68 1.95
C GLY A 53 0.93 1.34 2.69
N VAL A 54 -0.12 0.50 2.65
CA VAL A 54 -0.12 -0.79 3.39
C VAL A 54 1.04 -1.71 2.98
N VAL A 55 1.34 -1.83 1.68
CA VAL A 55 2.43 -2.69 1.19
C VAL A 55 3.79 -2.15 1.60
N ALA A 56 4.05 -0.87 1.37
CA ALA A 56 5.29 -0.21 1.80
C ALA A 56 5.56 -0.38 3.31
N ARG A 57 4.54 -0.22 4.17
CA ARG A 57 4.69 -0.41 5.62
C ARG A 57 5.00 -1.87 5.99
N SER A 58 4.27 -2.83 5.42
CA SER A 58 4.53 -4.25 5.65
C SER A 58 5.94 -4.66 5.19
N ALA A 59 6.42 -4.10 4.08
CA ALA A 59 7.78 -4.34 3.61
C ALA A 59 8.84 -3.76 4.56
N ALA A 60 8.63 -2.54 5.06
CA ALA A 60 9.52 -1.90 6.03
C ALA A 60 9.61 -2.72 7.34
N GLU A 61 8.47 -3.17 7.86
CA GLU A 61 8.41 -4.06 9.03
C GLU A 61 9.21 -5.36 8.80
N ARG A 62 9.10 -5.96 7.60
CA ARG A 62 9.84 -7.18 7.24
C ARG A 62 11.35 -6.97 7.20
N MET A 63 11.81 -5.81 6.74
CA MET A 63 13.22 -5.46 6.61
C MET A 63 13.88 -5.01 7.92
N GLY A 64 13.09 -4.79 8.98
CA GLY A 64 13.56 -4.42 10.31
C GLY A 64 14.01 -2.96 10.43
N SER A 65 13.37 -2.04 9.71
CA SER A 65 13.63 -0.59 9.80
C SER A 65 13.11 0.04 11.09
#